data_AF-A0A7T8KFG5-F1
#
_entry.id   AF-A0A7T8KFG5-F1
#
_cell.length_a   1.000
_cell.length_b   1.000
_cell.length_c   1.000
_cell.angle_alpha   90.00
_cell.angle_beta   90.00
_cell.angle_gamma   90.00
#
_symmetry.space_group_name_H-M   'P 1'
#
loop_
_entity.id
_entity.type
_entity.pdbx_description
1 polymer ?
#
loop_
_entity_poly.entity_id
_entity_poly.type
_entity_poly.pdbx_seq_one_letter_code
_entity_poly.pdbx_strand_id
1 'polypeptide(L)' 'MFSLPDTSQDSKEFHFISRLQFEKDILARKFVEHGEYDKSYYGTSFEAIRSVISSGKICCLKILKSSDFMPYVVFVAPP' A
#
# COMPACT_ATOMS: atom_id res chain seq x y z
N MET A 1 -9.08 -22.80 2.53
CA MET A 1 -10.56 -22.81 2.41
C MET A 1 -10.96 -21.38 2.13
N PHE A 2 -11.68 -21.15 1.03
CA PHE A 2 -12.06 -19.80 0.61
C PHE A 2 -13.09 -19.24 1.59
N SER A 3 -12.75 -18.19 2.32
CA SER A 3 -13.72 -17.34 2.99
C SER A 3 -13.85 -16.09 2.14
N LEU A 4 -14.97 -15.97 1.42
CA LEU A 4 -15.44 -14.67 0.95
C LEU A 4 -15.59 -13.79 2.19
N PRO A 5 -14.95 -12.61 2.26
CA PRO A 5 -15.31 -11.68 3.30
C PRO A 5 -16.72 -11.17 2.96
N ASP A 6 -17.62 -11.32 3.93
CA ASP A 6 -18.84 -10.54 4.03
C ASP A 6 -18.60 -9.12 3.51
N THR A 7 -19.39 -8.72 2.51
CA THR A 7 -19.60 -7.33 2.17
C THR A 7 -19.87 -6.55 3.46
N SER A 8 -19.13 -5.44 3.69
CA SER A 8 -19.54 -4.26 4.50
C SER A 8 -18.58 -3.75 5.57
N GLN A 9 -17.27 -3.84 5.42
CA GLN A 9 -16.40 -2.89 6.11
C GLN A 9 -15.32 -2.36 5.17
N ASP A 10 -15.56 -1.16 4.62
CA ASP A 10 -14.53 -0.12 4.55
C ASP A 10 -14.02 0.10 6.00
N SER A 11 -13.28 -0.87 6.52
CA SER A 11 -12.41 -0.62 7.64
C SER A 11 -11.43 0.42 7.12
N LYS A 12 -11.30 1.56 7.81
CA LYS A 12 -10.35 2.64 7.45
C LYS A 12 -8.90 2.18 7.30
N GLU A 13 -8.62 0.90 7.57
CA GLU A 13 -7.31 0.28 7.54
C GLU A 13 -6.93 -0.29 6.15
N PHE A 14 -7.87 -0.78 5.32
CA PHE A 14 -7.52 -1.41 4.04
C PHE A 14 -8.52 -1.16 2.89
N HIS A 15 -7.98 -0.96 1.69
CA HIS A 15 -8.75 -0.91 0.45
C HIS A 15 -8.76 -2.29 -0.22
N PHE A 16 -9.90 -2.97 -0.16
CA PHE A 16 -10.06 -4.30 -0.74
C PHE A 16 -10.37 -4.21 -2.24
N ILE A 17 -9.53 -4.85 -3.06
CA ILE A 17 -9.76 -5.00 -4.50
C ILE A 17 -9.66 -6.47 -4.88
N SER A 18 -10.26 -6.84 -6.01
CA SER A 18 -10.17 -8.23 -6.51
C SER A 18 -8.74 -8.59 -6.90
N ARG A 19 -8.39 -9.88 -6.79
CA ARG A 19 -7.07 -10.39 -7.18
C ARG A 19 -6.66 -9.98 -8.59
N LEU A 20 -7.59 -10.13 -9.55
CA LEU A 20 -7.36 -9.76 -10.94
C LEU A 20 -7.07 -8.26 -11.10
N GLN A 21 -7.76 -7.42 -10.33
CA GLN A 21 -7.53 -5.97 -10.34
C GLN A 21 -6.17 -5.63 -9.72
N PHE A 22 -5.81 -6.28 -8.61
CA PHE A 22 -4.50 -6.12 -7.99
C PHE A 22 -3.36 -6.48 -8.93
N GLU A 23 -3.45 -7.62 -9.63
CA GLU A 23 -2.46 -8.05 -10.62
C GLU A 23 -2.33 -7.06 -11.79
N LYS A 24 -3.43 -6.51 -12.28
CA LYS A 24 -3.41 -5.43 -13.30
C LYS A 24 -2.73 -4.17 -12.77
N ASP A 25 -2.99 -3.79 -11.53
CA ASP A 25 -2.44 -2.59 -10.91
C ASP A 25 -0.94 -2.74 -10.57
N ILE A 26 -0.47 -3.97 -10.28
CA ILE A 26 0.96 -4.30 -10.24
C ILE A 26 1.59 -4.04 -11.61
N LEU A 27 1.01 -4.59 -12.69
CA LEU A 27 1.54 -4.43 -14.05
C LEU A 27 1.56 -2.96 -14.49
N ALA A 28 0.56 -2.18 -14.06
CA ALA A 28 0.47 -0.74 -14.28
C ALA A 28 1.39 0.09 -13.36
N ARG A 29 2.22 -0.54 -12.51
CA ARG A 29 3.13 0.11 -11.56
C ARG A 29 2.43 1.09 -10.62
N LYS A 30 1.22 0.76 -10.15
CA LYS A 30 0.43 1.61 -9.25
C LYS A 30 0.77 1.45 -7.76
N PHE A 31 1.63 0.50 -7.42
CA PHE A 31 2.07 0.24 -6.05
C PHE A 31 3.54 0.62 -5.86
N VAL A 32 3.85 1.28 -4.76
CA VAL A 32 5.25 1.53 -4.36
C VAL A 32 5.90 0.27 -3.79
N GLU A 33 5.09 -0.55 -3.13
CA GLU A 33 5.45 -1.89 -2.68
C GLU A 33 4.22 -2.78 -2.74
N HIS A 34 4.44 -4.05 -3.06
CA HIS A 34 3.41 -5.08 -3.03
C HIS A 34 4.02 -6.43 -2.63
N GLY A 35 3.19 -7.33 -2.11
CA GLY A 35 3.59 -8.66 -1.69
C GLY A 35 2.38 -9.57 -1.50
N GLU A 36 2.66 -10.86 -1.38
CA GLU A 36 1.67 -11.88 -1.06
C GLU A 36 2.00 -12.47 0.32
N TYR A 37 1.02 -12.50 1.21
CA TYR A 37 1.12 -13.16 2.50
C TYR A 37 -0.16 -13.94 2.75
N ASP A 38 -0.03 -15.21 3.16
CA ASP A 38 -1.17 -16.11 3.39
C ASP A 38 -2.22 -16.11 2.25
N LYS A 39 -1.74 -16.18 1.00
CA LYS A 39 -2.55 -16.16 -0.23
C LYS A 39 -3.36 -14.87 -0.46
N SER A 40 -3.09 -13.84 0.32
CA SER A 40 -3.68 -12.50 0.18
C SER A 40 -2.64 -11.52 -0.35
N TYR A 41 -3.06 -10.67 -1.28
CA TYR A 41 -2.22 -9.60 -1.80
C TYR A 41 -2.30 -8.36 -0.92
N TYR A 42 -1.14 -7.76 -0.67
CA TYR A 42 -1.00 -6.52 0.07
C TYR A 42 -0.12 -5.57 -0.72
N GLY A 43 -0.40 -4.29 -0.63
CA GLY A 43 0.45 -3.28 -1.23
C GLY A 43 0.05 -1.88 -0.85
N THR A 44 1.02 -0.97 -0.97
CA THR A 44 0.81 0.46 -0.73
C THR A 44 0.74 1.16 -2.07
N SER A 45 -0.43 1.70 -2.41
CA SER A 45 -0.62 2.39 -3.69
C SER A 45 -0.05 3.82 -3.64
N PHE A 46 0.43 4.31 -4.78
CA PHE A 46 0.84 5.71 -4.89
C PHE A 46 -0.30 6.68 -4.60
N GLU A 47 -1.54 6.29 -4.90
CA GLU A 47 -2.73 7.07 -4.62
C GLU A 47 -3.00 7.22 -3.12
N ALA A 48 -2.84 6.15 -2.34
CA ALA A 48 -2.97 6.21 -0.89
C ALA A 48 -1.97 7.20 -0.28
N ILE A 49 -0.71 7.16 -0.74
CA ILE A 49 0.34 8.10 -0.30
C ILE A 49 -0.03 9.54 -0.66
N ARG A 50 -0.47 9.78 -1.90
CA ARG A 50 -0.92 11.10 -2.35
C ARG A 50 -2.09 11.64 -1.53
N SER A 51 -3.04 10.79 -1.15
CA SER A 51 -4.18 11.16 -0.30
C SER A 51 -3.75 11.62 1.10
N VAL A 52 -2.76 10.95 1.69
CA VAL A 52 -2.20 11.37 3.00
C VAL A 52 -1.49 12.72 2.87
N ILE A 53 -0.64 12.88 1.85
CA ILE A 53 0.10 14.12 1.60
C ILE A 53 -0.87 15.29 1.34
N SER A 54 -1.92 15.08 0.53
CA SER A 54 -2.91 16.12 0.22
C SER A 54 -3.75 16.52 1.45
N SER A 55 -3.90 15.63 2.42
CA SER A 55 -4.52 15.96 3.72
C SER A 55 -3.61 16.75 4.68
N GLY A 56 -2.40 17.13 4.23
CA GLY A 56 -1.42 17.87 5.04
C GLY A 56 -0.72 17.02 6.09
N LYS A 57 -0.81 15.68 5.99
CA LYS A 57 -0.23 14.73 6.94
C LYS A 57 1.06 14.14 6.37
N ILE A 58 1.93 13.69 7.26
CA ILE A 58 3.14 12.95 6.91
C ILE A 58 2.80 11.47 6.81
N CYS A 59 3.12 10.86 5.67
CA CYS A 59 3.00 9.41 5.48
C CYS A 59 4.30 8.74 5.96
N CYS A 60 4.24 8.01 7.07
CA CYS A 60 5.38 7.26 7.60
C CYS A 60 5.41 5.86 6.97
N LEU A 61 6.43 5.58 6.16
CA LEU A 61 6.60 4.31 5.46
C LEU A 61 7.92 3.66 5.85
N LYS A 62 7.92 2.33 6.03
CA LYS A 62 9.12 1.58 6.40
C LYS A 62 10.10 1.46 5.23
N ILE A 63 9.58 1.39 4.01
CA ILE A 63 10.39 1.18 2.80
C ILE A 63 9.81 2.06 1.69
N LEU A 64 10.66 2.87 1.06
CA LEU A 64 10.36 3.56 -0.18
C LEU A 64 11.43 3.20 -1.20
N LYS A 65 11.03 2.50 -2.26
CA LYS A 65 11.93 2.11 -3.35
C LYS A 65 11.78 2.98 -4.60
N SER A 66 10.73 3.80 -4.70
CA SER A 66 10.45 4.66 -5.87
C SER A 66 10.74 6.13 -5.60
N SER A 67 11.24 6.84 -6.62
CA SER A 67 11.62 8.26 -6.59
C SER A 67 10.48 9.23 -6.88
N ASP A 68 9.24 8.74 -7.00
CA ASP A 68 8.08 9.59 -7.34
C ASP A 68 7.70 10.59 -6.23
N PHE A 69 8.32 10.43 -5.06
CA PHE A 69 8.19 11.34 -3.93
C PHE A 69 9.57 11.81 -3.47
N MET A 70 9.61 12.91 -2.72
CA MET A 70 10.81 13.41 -2.04
C MET A 70 10.73 13.05 -0.55
N PRO A 71 11.03 11.79 -0.15
CA PRO A 71 10.89 11.38 1.24
C PRO A 71 12.03 11.90 2.10
N TYR A 72 11.72 12.10 3.38
CA TYR A 72 12.75 12.18 4.42
C TYR A 72 13.12 10.77 4.87
N VAL A 73 14.37 10.36 4.67
CA VAL A 73 14.86 9.04 5.05
C VAL A 73 15.61 9.15 6.37
N VAL A 74 15.12 8.46 7.40
CA VAL A 74 15.77 8.36 8.71
C VAL A 74 16.30 6.94 8.86
N PHE A 75 17.63 6.81 8.98
CA PHE A 75 18.28 5.54 9.29
C PHE A 75 18.56 5.47 10.80
N VAL A 76 18.02 4.44 11.46
CA VAL A 76 18.25 4.18 12.88
C VAL A 76 19.26 3.05 13.01
N ALA A 77 20.45 3.37 13.52
CA ALA A 77 21.52 2.40 13.76
C ALA A 77 21.64 2.06 15.25
N PRO A 78 22.05 0.83 15.62
CA PRO A 78 22.45 0.52 16.99
C PRO A 78 23.68 1.39 17.40
N PRO A 79 23.84 1.68 18.71
CA PRO A 79 24.93 2.52 19.22
C PRO A 79 26.31 1.90 19.04
#